data_AF-A0A7C0WVX3-F1
#
_entry.id   AF-A0A7C0WVX3-F1
#
_cell.length_a   1.000
_cell.length_b   1.000
_cell.length_c   1.000
_cell.angle_alpha   90.00
_cell.angle_beta   90.00
_cell.angle_gamma   90.00
#
_symmetry.space_group_name_H-M   'P 1'
#
loop_
_entity.id
_entity.type
_entity.pdbx_description
1 polymer ?
#
loop_
_entity_poly.entity_id
_entity_poly.type
_entity_poly.pdbx_seq_one_letter_code
_entity_poly.pdbx_strand_id
1 'polypeptide(L)' 'MGTCEQDINIVIPNYNGKDFLRTCLASIQGQTCSSYQVTVVDNGSADGSA' A
#
# COMPACT_ATOMS: atom_id res chain seq x y z
N MET A 1 -19.11 13.24 -3.06
CA MET A 1 -17.75 12.63 -3.09
C MET A 1 -17.83 11.51 -4.10
N GLY A 2 -17.10 11.62 -5.22
CA GLY A 2 -17.25 10.72 -6.36
C GLY A 2 -16.61 9.36 -6.05
N THR A 3 -17.37 8.29 -6.19
CA THR A 3 -16.83 6.93 -6.15
C THR A 3 -15.96 6.72 -7.38
N CYS A 4 -14.79 6.16 -7.16
CA CYS A 4 -13.93 5.65 -8.22
C CYS A 4 -14.64 4.48 -8.88
N GLU A 5 -14.83 4.53 -10.20
CA GLU A 5 -15.66 3.55 -10.93
C GLU A 5 -14.91 2.24 -11.24
N GLN A 6 -13.64 2.15 -10.87
CA GLN A 6 -12.74 1.04 -11.17
C GLN A 6 -12.23 0.40 -9.89
N ASP A 7 -12.28 -0.93 -9.82
CA ASP A 7 -11.68 -1.70 -8.73
C ASP A 7 -10.17 -1.82 -8.94
N ILE A 8 -9.40 -1.12 -8.12
CA ILE A 8 -7.93 -1.06 -8.23
C ILE A 8 -7.30 -2.05 -7.27
N ASN A 9 -6.37 -2.86 -7.78
CA ASN A 9 -5.53 -3.75 -6.97
C ASN A 9 -4.10 -3.22 -6.94
N ILE A 10 -3.62 -2.86 -5.75
CA ILE A 10 -2.28 -2.32 -5.52
C ILE A 10 -1.43 -3.41 -4.87
N VAL A 11 -0.37 -3.84 -5.53
CA VAL A 11 0.59 -4.81 -5.00
C VAL A 11 1.89 -4.09 -4.66
N ILE A 12 2.30 -4.15 -3.39
CA ILE A 12 3.52 -3.52 -2.88
C ILE A 12 4.53 -4.62 -2.54
N PRO A 13 5.58 -4.83 -3.36
CA PRO A 13 6.71 -5.65 -2.93
C PRO A 13 7.48 -4.92 -1.82
N ASN A 14 7.74 -5.62 -0.73
CA ASN A 14 8.40 -5.07 0.46
C ASN A 14 9.64 -5.91 0.81
N TYR A 15 10.78 -5.25 0.94
CA TYR A 15 12.01 -5.84 1.48
C TYR A 15 12.75 -4.79 2.29
N ASN A 16 12.82 -4.98 3.60
CA ASN A 16 13.37 -4.03 4.55
C ASN A 16 12.84 -2.60 4.34
N GLY A 17 11.53 -2.49 4.26
CA GLY A 17 10.82 -1.27 3.88
C GLY A 17 10.37 -0.41 5.06
N LYS A 18 10.85 -0.64 6.29
CA LYS A 18 10.30 -0.02 7.52
C LYS A 18 10.23 1.51 7.46
N ASP A 19 11.23 2.14 6.86
CA ASP A 19 11.30 3.59 6.74
C ASP A 19 10.37 4.16 5.65
N PHE A 20 9.86 3.32 4.75
CA PHE A 20 9.08 3.71 3.58
C PHE A 20 7.62 3.26 3.64
N LEU A 21 7.37 2.05 4.14
CA LEU A 21 6.06 1.38 4.05
C LEU A 21 4.96 2.20 4.71
N ARG A 22 5.25 2.80 5.87
CA ARG A 22 4.30 3.69 6.57
C ARG A 22 3.90 4.89 5.71
N THR A 23 4.87 5.59 5.13
CA THR A 23 4.62 6.78 4.29
C THR A 23 3.90 6.40 2.99
N CYS A 24 4.26 5.26 2.40
CA CYS A 24 3.59 4.72 1.21
C CYS A 24 2.10 4.44 1.48
N LEU A 25 1.78 3.70 2.54
CA LEU A 25 0.41 3.38 2.91
C LEU A 25 -0.39 4.63 3.26
N ALA A 26 0.19 5.60 3.98
CA ALA A 26 -0.46 6.88 4.28
C ALA A 26 -0.78 7.68 3.00
N SER A 27 0.10 7.65 2.00
CA SER A 27 -0.13 8.30 0.71
C SER A 27 -1.30 7.66 -0.07
N ILE A 28 -1.40 6.33 -0.05
CA ILE A 28 -2.51 5.58 -0.66
C ILE A 28 -3.82 5.89 0.07
N GLN A 29 -3.80 5.94 1.41
CA GLN A 29 -4.96 6.31 2.22
C GLN A 29 -5.45 7.74 1.96
N GLY A 30 -4.56 8.65 1.55
CA GLY A 30 -4.90 10.03 1.22
C GLY A 30 -5.53 10.24 -0.17
N GLN A 31 -5.67 9.20 -0.99
CA GLN A 31 -6.25 9.31 -2.33
C GLN A 31 -7.77 9.58 -2.28
N THR A 32 -8.29 10.27 -3.29
CA THR A 32 -9.72 10.56 -3.42
C THR A 32 -10.54 9.39 -3.96
N CYS A 33 -9.89 8.41 -4.59
CA CYS A 33 -10.48 7.14 -5.03
C CYS A 33 -10.46 6.16 -3.84
N SER A 34 -11.60 5.59 -3.47
CA SER A 34 -11.71 4.65 -2.33
C SER A 34 -12.00 3.20 -2.74
N SER A 35 -12.16 2.90 -4.04
CA SER A 35 -12.37 1.54 -4.53
C SER A 35 -11.02 0.89 -4.84
N TYR A 36 -10.30 0.49 -3.81
CA TYR A 36 -9.03 -0.20 -3.97
C TYR A 36 -8.76 -1.23 -2.88
N GLN A 37 -7.94 -2.23 -3.21
CA GLN A 37 -7.33 -3.16 -2.29
C GLN A 37 -5.81 -3.02 -2.34
N VAL A 38 -5.16 -3.09 -1.18
CA VAL A 38 -3.68 -3.11 -1.07
C VAL A 38 -3.23 -4.46 -0.54
N THR A 39 -2.30 -5.09 -1.25
CA THR A 39 -1.60 -6.31 -0.83
C THR A 39 -0.11 -6.00 -0.72
N VAL A 40 0.44 -6.12 0.49
CA VAL A 40 1.89 -6.04 0.71
C VAL A 40 2.46 -7.44 0.64
N VAL A 41 3.47 -7.64 -0.21
CA VAL A 41 4.17 -8.91 -0.37
C VAL A 41 5.54 -8.76 0.24
N ASP A 42 5.74 -9.36 1.41
CA ASP A 42 7.05 -9.38 2.05
C ASP A 42 8.00 -10.35 1.32
N ASN A 43 9.23 -9.90 1.07
CA ASN A 43 10.29 -10.65 0.41
C ASN A 43 11.42 -11.01 1.40
N GLY A 44 11.04 -11.40 2.62
CA GLY A 44 11.99 -11.82 3.66
C GLY A 44 12.62 -10.66 4.42
N SER A 45 11.83 -9.68 4.83
CA SER A 45 12.33 -8.54 5.60
C SER A 45 12.80 -8.94 7.00
N ALA A 46 13.87 -8.32 7.47
CA ALA A 46 14.46 -8.53 8.81
C ALA A 46 14.43 -7.27 9.69
N ASP A 47 13.97 -6.14 9.16
CA ASP A 47 13.88 -4.85 9.86
C ASP A 47 12.57 -4.66 10.66
N GLY A 48 11.63 -5.59 10.50
CA GLY A 48 10.29 -5.54 11.08
C GLY A 48 9.23 -4.87 10.19
N SER A 49 9.46 -4.79 8.88
CA SER A 49 8.47 -4.29 7.90
C SER A 49 7.54 -5.35 7.31
N ALA A 50 7.66 -6.62 7.73
CA ALA A 50 6.80 -7.72 7.30
C ALA A 50 5.38 -7.63 7.90
#